data_AF-A0A833DEU7-F1
#
_entry.id   AF-A0A833DEU7-F1
#
_cell.length_a   1.000
_cell.length_b   1.000
_cell.length_c   1.000
_cell.angle_alpha   90.00
_cell.angle_beta   90.00
_cell.angle_gamma   90.00
#
_symmetry.space_group_name_H-M   'P 1'
#
loop_
_entity.id
_entity.type
_entity.pdbx_description
1 polymer ?
#
loop_
_entity_poly.entity_id
_entity_poly.type
_entity_poly.pdbx_seq_one_letter_code
_entity_poly.pdbx_strand_id
1 'polypeptide(L)'
;MRTTSILLVLLLTAPILAGCLGGSTNDIDEACDEQEYWFEISEDSPYPGLDCETGLSKTLAMTIFVHRDNEGIDWLINETSIDTGIELINSIYNPYGIHFVLDEIIWIDEAFPDVQDEEDEGEGEKPGTINNSNEDGGDFGDQISVSQLGDVFAEGYNPANVNIVMQSIGWGSYSMYPWYSREYYISTVRASTFATSPVPSHELGHFLGLYHTHQFYDDPNSDSDLARAFIWTQDWLTPTEQCYSTGDFICSTPYDCYIWCEEILGCTANAYESDRPDQEPSEFANCTIEQHNPSRTNLMSRYSDRSEITPDQGARARYFIEFMVVNERNGNQLVLVE
;
A
#
# COMPACT_ATOMS: atom_id res chain seq x y z
N MET A 1 -67.04 29.47 42.78
CA MET A 1 -67.08 28.86 41.43
C MET A 1 -65.64 28.52 41.06
N ARG A 2 -65.19 27.30 41.40
CA ARG A 2 -64.90 26.19 40.47
C ARG A 2 -64.10 26.61 39.22
N THR A 3 -62.83 26.14 39.22
CA THR A 3 -61.99 25.66 38.09
C THR A 3 -61.64 26.69 37.01
N THR A 4 -60.43 26.75 36.45
CA THR A 4 -59.64 25.63 35.91
C THR A 4 -58.17 26.04 35.75
N SER A 5 -57.23 25.15 36.08
CA SER A 5 -55.83 25.22 35.67
C SER A 5 -55.72 25.16 34.15
N ILE A 6 -54.91 26.05 33.55
CA ILE A 6 -54.49 25.93 32.15
C ILE A 6 -53.00 25.59 32.15
N LEU A 7 -52.75 24.36 31.73
CA LEU A 7 -51.45 23.77 31.44
C LEU A 7 -50.83 24.51 30.25
N LEU A 8 -49.63 25.06 30.42
CA LEU A 8 -48.86 25.69 29.35
C LEU A 8 -48.12 24.61 28.55
N VAL A 9 -48.60 24.30 27.35
CA VAL A 9 -47.90 23.44 26.39
C VAL A 9 -47.01 24.35 25.52
N LEU A 10 -45.70 24.30 25.71
CA LEU A 10 -44.73 24.89 24.78
C LEU A 10 -44.61 23.98 23.55
N LEU A 11 -45.15 24.43 22.42
CA LEU A 11 -44.82 23.91 21.10
C LEU A 11 -43.48 24.52 20.67
N LEU A 12 -42.40 23.74 20.73
CA LEU A 12 -41.14 24.05 20.06
C LEU A 12 -41.31 23.76 18.57
N THR A 13 -41.60 24.80 17.78
CA THR A 13 -41.49 24.76 16.33
C THR A 13 -40.02 25.00 15.95
N ALA A 14 -39.32 23.96 15.52
CA ALA A 14 -38.02 24.08 14.86
C ALA A 14 -38.18 24.82 13.51
N PRO A 15 -37.35 25.82 13.19
CA PRO A 15 -37.26 26.30 11.83
C PRO A 15 -36.36 25.35 11.03
N ILE A 16 -36.98 24.48 10.24
CA ILE A 16 -36.33 23.82 9.10
C ILE A 16 -36.22 24.90 8.02
N LEU A 17 -35.00 25.31 7.70
CA LEU A 17 -34.68 26.02 6.47
C LEU A 17 -33.42 25.39 5.88
N ALA A 18 -33.66 24.38 5.03
CA ALA A 18 -32.74 23.97 3.99
C ALA A 18 -32.74 25.02 2.88
N GLY A 19 -31.55 25.35 2.37
CA GLY A 19 -31.39 26.13 1.14
C GLY A 19 -30.13 26.99 1.08
N CYS A 20 -29.04 26.34 0.66
CA CYS A 20 -27.91 26.81 -0.17
C CYS A 20 -27.36 28.26 -0.04
N LEU A 21 -26.02 28.31 -0.12
CA LEU A 21 -25.11 29.44 -0.34
C LEU A 21 -24.55 30.10 0.94
N GLY A 22 -23.41 29.55 1.36
CA GLY A 22 -22.47 30.20 2.25
C GLY A 22 -21.23 29.34 2.32
N GLY A 23 -20.37 29.43 1.30
CA GLY A 23 -18.99 28.96 1.44
C GLY A 23 -18.42 29.59 2.70
N SER A 24 -18.11 28.76 3.69
CA SER A 24 -17.40 29.18 4.88
C SER A 24 -15.97 29.44 4.44
N THR A 25 -15.66 30.70 4.17
CA THR A 25 -14.30 31.22 4.19
C THR A 25 -13.80 31.16 5.63
N ASN A 26 -13.33 29.98 6.03
CA ASN A 26 -12.39 29.81 7.13
C ASN A 26 -11.16 29.12 6.54
N ASP A 27 -10.41 29.88 5.74
CA ASP A 27 -9.02 29.61 5.39
C ASP A 27 -8.15 29.74 6.65
N ILE A 28 -8.22 28.74 7.52
CA ILE A 28 -7.22 28.42 8.54
C ILE A 28 -7.14 26.89 8.57
N ASP A 29 -5.92 26.37 8.51
CA ASP A 29 -5.52 24.97 8.76
C ASP A 29 -6.08 24.42 10.09
N GLU A 30 -7.40 24.23 10.19
CA GLU A 30 -8.00 23.53 11.31
C GLU A 30 -7.83 22.04 11.02
N ALA A 31 -6.94 21.40 11.77
CA ALA A 31 -6.71 19.96 11.65
C ALA A 31 -8.03 19.22 11.79
N CYS A 32 -8.28 18.29 10.89
CA CYS A 32 -9.47 17.46 10.94
C CYS A 32 -9.53 16.71 12.26
N ASP A 33 -10.76 16.52 12.77
CA ASP A 33 -10.92 15.71 13.97
C ASP A 33 -10.63 14.23 13.67
N GLU A 34 -10.55 13.40 14.71
CA GLU A 34 -10.22 11.98 14.54
C GLU A 34 -11.22 11.26 13.64
N GLN A 35 -12.50 11.62 13.74
CA GLN A 35 -13.55 10.99 13.00
C GLN A 35 -13.45 11.35 11.51
N GLU A 36 -13.23 12.63 11.20
CA GLU A 36 -13.02 13.13 9.84
C GLU A 36 -11.76 12.52 9.21
N TYR A 37 -10.66 12.43 9.97
CA TYR A 37 -9.37 12.01 9.42
C TYR A 37 -9.18 10.48 9.31
N TRP A 38 -9.79 9.69 10.21
CA TRP A 38 -9.63 8.22 10.24
C TRP A 38 -10.90 7.43 9.97
N PHE A 39 -12.11 7.99 10.15
CA PHE A 39 -13.33 7.17 10.19
C PHE A 39 -14.52 7.67 9.36
N GLU A 40 -14.45 8.82 8.70
CA GLU A 40 -15.53 9.32 7.85
C GLU A 40 -15.48 8.62 6.49
N ILE A 41 -16.41 7.69 6.29
CA ILE A 41 -16.59 6.93 5.05
C ILE A 41 -18.03 7.17 4.59
N SER A 42 -18.19 7.74 3.40
CA SER A 42 -19.50 8.03 2.80
C SER A 42 -19.44 7.95 1.28
N GLU A 43 -20.59 7.76 0.61
CA GLU A 43 -20.63 7.73 -0.86
C GLU A 43 -19.97 8.96 -1.51
N ASP A 44 -20.03 10.12 -0.86
CA ASP A 44 -19.45 11.39 -1.32
C ASP A 44 -17.96 11.57 -0.91
N SER A 45 -17.49 10.85 0.12
CA SER A 45 -16.11 10.87 0.62
C SER A 45 -15.73 9.44 1.07
N PRO A 46 -15.30 8.57 0.14
CA PRO A 46 -15.14 7.14 0.43
C PRO A 46 -13.86 6.80 1.19
N TYR A 47 -12.92 7.74 1.30
CA TYR A 47 -11.63 7.55 1.96
C TYR A 47 -11.46 8.56 3.11
N PRO A 48 -11.09 8.12 4.32
CA PRO A 48 -10.94 9.01 5.47
C PRO A 48 -9.92 10.12 5.27
N GLY A 49 -10.26 11.34 5.68
CA GLY A 49 -9.38 12.50 5.61
C GLY A 49 -8.99 12.92 4.19
N LEU A 50 -9.79 12.59 3.17
CA LEU A 50 -9.52 13.00 1.78
C LEU A 50 -9.67 14.52 1.61
N ASP A 51 -10.58 15.14 2.35
CA ASP A 51 -10.78 16.60 2.37
C ASP A 51 -9.90 17.32 3.41
N CYS A 52 -8.90 16.63 3.96
CA CYS A 52 -8.08 17.08 5.08
C CYS A 52 -6.60 17.16 4.72
N GLU A 53 -5.96 18.30 4.94
CA GLU A 53 -4.50 18.42 4.77
C GLU A 53 -3.72 17.83 5.94
N THR A 54 -4.27 17.87 7.16
CA THR A 54 -3.63 17.33 8.38
C THR A 54 -4.65 16.77 9.36
N GLY A 55 -4.23 15.83 10.20
CA GLY A 55 -5.05 15.25 11.25
C GLY A 55 -4.23 14.46 12.27
N LEU A 56 -4.93 13.78 13.19
CA LEU A 56 -4.29 12.97 14.22
C LEU A 56 -3.46 11.83 13.61
N SER A 57 -2.42 11.44 14.32
CA SER A 57 -1.55 10.36 13.93
C SER A 57 -1.87 9.07 14.67
N LYS A 58 -1.72 7.92 13.99
CA LYS A 58 -1.80 6.58 14.58
C LYS A 58 -0.49 5.84 14.34
N THR A 59 -0.13 5.01 15.31
CA THR A 59 1.16 4.31 15.33
C THR A 59 0.95 2.82 15.17
N LEU A 60 1.68 2.22 14.23
CA LEU A 60 1.77 0.80 13.97
C LEU A 60 3.09 0.25 14.49
N ALA A 61 3.01 -0.80 15.30
CA ALA A 61 4.18 -1.55 15.74
C ALA A 61 4.67 -2.51 14.64
N MET A 62 5.99 -2.67 14.54
CA MET A 62 6.62 -3.54 13.57
C MET A 62 7.41 -4.67 14.23
N THR A 63 7.23 -5.88 13.70
CA THR A 63 8.05 -7.06 14.01
C THR A 63 8.96 -7.32 12.81
N ILE A 64 10.28 -7.27 13.02
CA ILE A 64 11.28 -7.46 11.96
C ILE A 64 11.99 -8.81 12.14
N PHE A 65 11.91 -9.67 11.13
CA PHE A 65 12.61 -10.95 11.09
C PHE A 65 13.94 -10.80 10.37
N VAL A 66 15.03 -11.17 11.04
CA VAL A 66 16.39 -11.07 10.49
C VAL A 66 17.07 -12.43 10.53
N HIS A 67 17.36 -12.96 9.35
CA HIS A 67 18.12 -14.19 9.19
C HIS A 67 19.62 -13.93 9.20
N ARG A 68 20.42 -15.01 9.32
CA ARG A 68 21.84 -14.97 9.02
C ARG A 68 22.07 -14.75 7.53
N ASP A 69 23.26 -14.24 7.22
CA ASP A 69 23.78 -14.28 5.85
C ASP A 69 23.98 -15.73 5.35
N ASN A 70 24.25 -15.87 4.06
CA ASN A 70 24.43 -17.17 3.43
C ASN A 70 25.65 -17.95 3.96
N GLU A 71 26.61 -17.26 4.59
CA GLU A 71 27.78 -17.89 5.23
C GLU A 71 27.45 -18.38 6.65
N GLY A 72 26.31 -17.98 7.22
CA GLY A 72 25.91 -18.26 8.59
C GLY A 72 26.73 -17.50 9.64
N ILE A 73 27.45 -16.44 9.24
CA ILE A 73 28.43 -15.76 10.08
C ILE A 73 27.82 -14.50 10.68
N ASP A 74 27.37 -13.59 9.83
CA ASP A 74 26.80 -12.30 10.23
C ASP A 74 25.27 -12.31 10.05
N TRP A 75 24.63 -11.28 10.60
CA TRP A 75 23.20 -11.02 10.35
C TRP A 75 23.04 -10.23 9.06
N LEU A 76 21.96 -10.47 8.31
CA LEU A 76 21.69 -9.76 7.05
C LEU A 76 21.65 -8.22 7.21
N ILE A 77 21.22 -7.75 8.38
CA ILE A 77 21.14 -6.33 8.74
C ILE A 77 21.40 -6.16 10.24
N ASN A 78 21.85 -4.97 10.64
CA ASN A 78 22.05 -4.60 12.05
C ASN A 78 21.00 -3.57 12.51
N GLU A 79 20.89 -3.39 13.83
CA GLU A 79 19.92 -2.48 14.46
C GLU A 79 20.03 -1.03 13.95
N THR A 80 21.24 -0.49 13.78
CA THR A 80 21.42 0.88 13.26
C THR A 80 20.81 1.06 11.86
N SER A 81 21.01 0.07 10.98
CA SER A 81 20.41 0.09 9.64
C SER A 81 18.90 -0.09 9.69
N ILE A 82 18.38 -0.87 10.65
CA ILE A 82 16.94 -0.99 10.88
C ILE A 82 16.36 0.37 11.29
N ASP A 83 16.93 1.03 12.30
CA ASP A 83 16.48 2.34 12.77
C ASP A 83 16.48 3.37 11.64
N THR A 84 17.55 3.40 10.84
CA THR A 84 17.66 4.30 9.68
C THR A 84 16.58 4.01 8.63
N GLY A 85 16.29 2.73 8.36
CA GLY A 85 15.23 2.36 7.43
C GLY A 85 13.83 2.75 7.92
N ILE A 86 13.57 2.65 9.22
CA ILE A 86 12.31 3.09 9.84
C ILE A 86 12.15 4.60 9.73
N GLU A 87 13.23 5.37 9.94
CA GLU A 87 13.22 6.82 9.72
C GLU A 87 12.85 7.18 8.26
N LEU A 88 13.38 6.45 7.29
CA LEU A 88 13.04 6.65 5.88
C LEU A 88 11.58 6.29 5.56
N ILE A 89 11.07 5.19 6.12
CA ILE A 89 9.65 4.81 5.99
C ILE A 89 8.77 5.93 6.55
N ASN A 90 9.04 6.37 7.77
CA ASN A 90 8.28 7.43 8.43
C ASN A 90 8.38 8.79 7.70
N SER A 91 9.49 9.07 7.01
CA SER A 91 9.60 10.31 6.21
C SER A 91 8.54 10.41 5.10
N ILE A 92 8.02 9.27 4.63
CA ILE A 92 6.97 9.18 3.60
C ILE A 92 5.58 9.14 4.22
N TYR A 93 5.39 8.39 5.31
CA TYR A 93 4.06 8.11 5.86
C TYR A 93 3.60 9.07 6.96
N ASN A 94 4.52 9.70 7.70
CA ASN A 94 4.17 10.66 8.75
C ASN A 94 3.33 11.84 8.26
N PRO A 95 3.58 12.43 7.06
CA PRO A 95 2.70 13.48 6.51
C PRO A 95 1.23 13.04 6.39
N TYR A 96 0.96 11.74 6.31
CA TYR A 96 -0.37 11.15 6.17
C TYR A 96 -0.91 10.60 7.48
N GLY A 97 -0.27 10.93 8.62
CA GLY A 97 -0.68 10.52 9.97
C GLY A 97 -0.35 9.08 10.33
N ILE A 98 0.43 8.36 9.52
CA ILE A 98 0.77 6.96 9.76
C ILE A 98 2.21 6.89 10.25
N HIS A 99 2.40 6.40 11.47
CA HIS A 99 3.72 6.24 12.09
C HIS A 99 4.03 4.77 12.28
N PHE A 100 5.28 4.39 12.00
CA PHE A 100 5.80 3.06 12.26
C PHE A 100 6.83 3.12 13.38
N VAL A 101 6.74 2.19 14.32
CA VAL A 101 7.73 2.03 15.39
C VAL A 101 8.20 0.59 15.46
N LEU A 102 9.48 0.40 15.78
CA LEU A 102 10.00 -0.93 16.07
C LEU A 102 9.42 -1.43 17.39
N ASP A 103 8.79 -2.60 17.37
CA ASP A 103 8.38 -3.30 18.58
C ASP A 103 9.41 -4.37 18.94
N GLU A 104 9.72 -5.24 17.98
CA GLU A 104 10.65 -6.34 18.21
C GLU A 104 11.46 -6.73 16.96
N ILE A 105 12.65 -7.27 17.20
CA ILE A 105 13.49 -7.92 16.18
C ILE A 105 13.61 -9.39 16.55
N ILE A 106 13.26 -10.25 15.60
CA ILE A 106 13.35 -11.69 15.72
C ILE A 106 14.54 -12.18 14.91
N TRP A 107 15.59 -12.55 15.63
CA TRP A 107 16.84 -13.05 15.06
C TRP A 107 16.73 -14.55 14.80
N ILE A 108 16.74 -14.95 13.54
CA ILE A 108 16.62 -16.34 13.09
C ILE A 108 18.03 -16.86 12.80
N ASP A 109 18.56 -17.73 13.66
CA ASP A 109 19.93 -18.27 13.58
C ASP A 109 20.08 -19.35 12.49
N GLU A 110 19.53 -19.06 11.31
CA GLU A 110 19.59 -19.86 10.09
C GLU A 110 19.81 -18.90 8.92
N ALA A 111 20.51 -19.35 7.88
CA ALA A 111 20.68 -18.57 6.66
C ALA A 111 19.32 -18.35 5.98
N PHE A 112 19.13 -17.18 5.36
CA PHE A 112 17.94 -16.96 4.54
C PHE A 112 17.90 -17.97 3.39
N PRO A 113 16.73 -18.54 3.03
CA PRO A 113 16.66 -19.53 1.97
C PRO A 113 17.22 -19.00 0.64
N ASP A 114 18.04 -19.79 -0.04
CA ASP A 114 18.53 -19.45 -1.38
C ASP A 114 17.40 -19.52 -2.41
N VAL A 115 17.51 -18.71 -3.47
CA VAL A 115 16.60 -18.85 -4.61
C VAL A 115 16.84 -20.22 -5.23
N GLN A 116 15.78 -21.02 -5.33
CA GLN A 116 15.87 -22.30 -6.01
C GLN A 116 15.77 -22.05 -7.50
N ASP A 117 16.89 -22.12 -8.22
CA ASP A 117 16.87 -22.29 -9.67
C ASP A 117 16.05 -23.56 -9.96
N GLU A 118 14.95 -23.44 -10.72
CA GLU A 118 14.08 -24.56 -11.12
C GLU A 118 14.82 -25.57 -12.05
N GLU A 119 15.86 -26.27 -11.55
CA GLU A 119 16.50 -27.38 -12.26
C GLU A 119 16.34 -28.76 -11.58
N ASP A 120 15.72 -28.87 -10.40
CA ASP A 120 15.46 -30.19 -9.79
C ASP A 120 13.98 -30.40 -9.38
N GLU A 121 13.29 -31.12 -10.27
CA GLU A 121 12.22 -32.09 -10.04
C GLU A 121 10.76 -31.62 -9.79
N GLY A 122 9.96 -31.65 -10.87
CA GLY A 122 8.56 -32.07 -10.79
C GLY A 122 7.60 -31.38 -11.76
N GLU A 123 7.11 -32.12 -12.76
CA GLU A 123 6.16 -31.70 -13.79
C GLU A 123 4.95 -30.90 -13.27
N GLY A 124 4.81 -29.66 -13.74
CA GLY A 124 3.59 -28.86 -13.63
C GLY A 124 3.66 -27.63 -14.54
N GLU A 125 2.95 -27.65 -15.66
CA GLU A 125 2.91 -26.60 -16.68
C GLU A 125 2.64 -25.20 -16.08
N LYS A 126 3.63 -24.29 -16.12
CA LYS A 126 3.40 -22.83 -16.08
C LYS A 126 3.31 -22.29 -17.52
N PRO A 127 2.43 -21.30 -17.81
CA PRO A 127 2.30 -20.73 -19.14
C PRO A 127 3.59 -19.99 -19.52
N GLY A 128 4.05 -20.22 -20.73
CA GLY A 128 5.35 -19.76 -21.23
C GLY A 128 5.50 -18.25 -21.34
N THR A 129 6.77 -17.84 -21.35
CA THR A 129 7.35 -16.49 -21.53
C THR A 129 7.06 -15.53 -20.38
N ILE A 130 8.06 -15.13 -19.58
CA ILE A 130 9.04 -14.08 -19.90
C ILE A 130 10.42 -14.42 -19.28
N ASN A 131 11.48 -14.27 -20.07
CA ASN A 131 12.88 -14.29 -19.63
C ASN A 131 13.16 -13.05 -18.76
N ASN A 132 13.71 -13.22 -17.55
CA ASN A 132 14.43 -12.17 -16.80
C ASN A 132 15.43 -12.77 -15.77
N SER A 133 16.20 -13.79 -16.17
CA SER A 133 17.30 -14.28 -15.34
C SER A 133 18.53 -13.37 -15.46
N ASN A 134 18.77 -12.54 -14.44
CA ASN A 134 20.11 -12.00 -14.17
C ASN A 134 20.90 -13.02 -13.34
N GLU A 135 22.22 -13.05 -13.52
CA GLU A 135 23.18 -14.09 -13.09
C GLU A 135 23.31 -14.37 -11.56
N ASP A 136 22.32 -14.06 -10.73
CA ASP A 136 22.25 -14.42 -9.30
C ASP A 136 20.85 -14.98 -8.92
N GLY A 137 20.38 -15.95 -9.72
CA GLY A 137 19.41 -16.99 -9.34
C GLY A 137 17.94 -16.62 -9.08
N GLY A 138 17.59 -15.34 -8.91
CA GLY A 138 16.18 -14.94 -8.74
C GLY A 138 15.68 -13.91 -9.75
N ASP A 139 14.51 -14.19 -10.31
CA ASP A 139 13.73 -13.26 -11.14
C ASP A 139 13.20 -12.11 -10.26
N PHE A 140 13.01 -10.94 -10.89
CA PHE A 140 12.23 -9.83 -10.35
C PHE A 140 10.75 -10.25 -10.26
N GLY A 141 10.44 -11.09 -9.29
CA GLY A 141 9.14 -11.74 -9.17
C GLY A 141 9.18 -13.03 -8.34
N ASP A 142 10.37 -13.59 -8.09
CA ASP A 142 10.51 -14.74 -7.22
C ASP A 142 10.17 -14.35 -5.78
N GLN A 143 9.15 -15.00 -5.25
CA GLN A 143 8.63 -14.81 -3.91
C GLN A 143 9.01 -16.01 -3.06
N ILE A 144 9.68 -15.76 -1.94
CA ILE A 144 9.88 -16.79 -0.94
C ILE A 144 8.51 -17.28 -0.44
N SER A 145 8.29 -18.60 -0.39
CA SER A 145 7.10 -19.13 0.28
C SER A 145 7.24 -18.97 1.79
N VAL A 146 6.16 -18.62 2.48
CA VAL A 146 6.14 -18.54 3.95
C VAL A 146 6.60 -19.84 4.60
N SER A 147 6.27 -20.99 3.99
CA SER A 147 6.71 -22.30 4.48
C SER A 147 8.23 -22.50 4.47
N GLN A 148 8.97 -21.68 3.74
CA GLN A 148 10.44 -21.73 3.67
C GLN A 148 11.10 -20.86 4.75
N LEU A 149 10.34 -20.01 5.47
CA LEU A 149 10.88 -19.12 6.51
C LEU A 149 11.15 -19.83 7.85
N GLY A 150 10.80 -21.12 7.94
CA GLY A 150 11.10 -21.97 9.10
C GLY A 150 10.19 -21.76 10.30
N ASP A 151 10.38 -22.62 11.30
CA ASP A 151 9.52 -22.66 12.50
C ASP A 151 9.68 -21.41 13.37
N VAL A 152 10.88 -20.83 13.42
CA VAL A 152 11.15 -19.61 14.21
C VAL A 152 10.34 -18.42 13.68
N PHE A 153 10.18 -18.31 12.36
CA PHE A 153 9.28 -17.33 11.77
C PHE A 153 7.83 -17.57 12.21
N ALA A 154 7.35 -18.80 12.10
CA ALA A 154 5.96 -19.13 12.45
C ALA A 154 5.65 -18.90 13.94
N GLU A 155 6.59 -19.25 14.83
CA GLU A 155 6.48 -19.00 16.27
C GLU A 155 6.59 -17.52 16.64
N GLY A 156 7.40 -16.78 15.89
CA GLY A 156 7.65 -15.36 16.08
C GLY A 156 6.63 -14.43 15.41
N TYR A 157 5.77 -14.96 14.54
CA TYR A 157 4.79 -14.16 13.83
C TYR A 157 3.85 -13.43 14.79
N ASN A 158 3.75 -12.11 14.63
CA ASN A 158 2.95 -11.27 15.49
C ASN A 158 1.72 -10.74 14.73
N PRO A 159 0.52 -11.34 14.91
CA PRO A 159 -0.68 -10.95 14.17
C PRO A 159 -1.19 -9.54 14.49
N ALA A 160 -0.65 -8.90 15.54
CA ALA A 160 -0.97 -7.53 15.94
C ALA A 160 -0.11 -6.47 15.24
N ASN A 161 1.00 -6.88 14.63
CA ASN A 161 2.03 -5.99 14.11
C ASN A 161 2.12 -6.03 12.58
N VAL A 162 2.86 -5.06 12.04
CA VAL A 162 3.38 -5.10 10.67
C VAL A 162 4.61 -6.01 10.66
N ASN A 163 4.50 -7.16 9.97
CA ASN A 163 5.57 -8.16 9.95
C ASN A 163 6.45 -7.98 8.71
N ILE A 164 7.73 -7.66 8.91
CA ILE A 164 8.71 -7.43 7.84
C ILE A 164 9.78 -8.51 7.89
N VAL A 165 9.98 -9.21 6.78
CA VAL A 165 11.03 -10.23 6.65
C VAL A 165 12.20 -9.66 5.84
N MET A 166 13.37 -9.63 6.46
CA MET A 166 14.61 -9.22 5.81
C MET A 166 15.14 -10.37 4.94
N GLN A 167 15.22 -10.13 3.65
CA GLN A 167 15.72 -11.12 2.68
C GLN A 167 17.16 -10.84 2.24
N SER A 168 17.84 -11.90 1.84
CA SER A 168 19.17 -11.86 1.21
C SER A 168 19.11 -11.30 -0.22
N ILE A 169 20.27 -11.22 -0.87
CA ILE A 169 20.38 -10.85 -2.28
C ILE A 169 19.83 -12.00 -3.15
N GLY A 170 19.23 -11.68 -4.29
CA GLY A 170 18.66 -12.66 -5.24
C GLY A 170 17.12 -12.64 -5.26
N TRP A 171 16.46 -12.41 -4.13
CA TRP A 171 14.99 -12.39 -4.07
C TRP A 171 14.37 -11.05 -4.47
N GLY A 172 13.17 -11.09 -5.06
CA GLY A 172 12.31 -9.92 -5.26
C GLY A 172 11.71 -9.44 -3.94
N SER A 173 11.61 -8.12 -3.73
CA SER A 173 10.79 -7.60 -2.61
C SER A 173 9.32 -7.71 -2.99
N TYR A 174 8.48 -8.09 -2.04
CA TYR A 174 7.05 -8.17 -2.27
C TYR A 174 6.29 -7.97 -0.95
N SER A 175 5.00 -7.69 -1.07
CA SER A 175 4.12 -7.56 0.08
C SER A 175 2.84 -8.34 -0.14
N MET A 176 2.38 -9.03 0.90
CA MET A 176 1.09 -9.67 0.87
C MET A 176 0.01 -8.62 1.00
N TYR A 177 -0.67 -8.36 -0.12
CA TYR A 177 -1.84 -7.53 -0.09
C TYR A 177 -2.85 -8.01 0.93
N PRO A 178 -3.46 -7.08 1.64
CA PRO A 178 -4.27 -7.44 2.77
C PRO A 178 -5.71 -7.77 2.40
N TRP A 179 -6.05 -7.85 1.11
CA TRP A 179 -7.40 -8.12 0.60
C TRP A 179 -7.83 -9.57 0.83
N TYR A 180 -6.88 -10.49 0.83
CA TYR A 180 -7.13 -11.93 0.92
C TYR A 180 -6.97 -12.42 2.33
N SER A 181 -7.92 -13.23 2.83
CA SER A 181 -7.76 -13.90 4.12
C SER A 181 -6.57 -14.86 4.06
N ARG A 182 -5.52 -14.56 4.81
CA ARG A 182 -4.28 -15.35 4.90
C ARG A 182 -4.00 -15.76 6.34
N GLU A 183 -3.16 -16.77 6.51
CA GLU A 183 -2.62 -17.13 7.82
C GLU A 183 -1.56 -16.09 8.25
N TYR A 184 -0.65 -15.76 7.33
CA TYR A 184 0.42 -14.78 7.54
C TYR A 184 0.28 -13.62 6.54
N TYR A 185 0.43 -12.39 7.03
CA TYR A 185 0.62 -11.19 6.22
C TYR A 185 2.02 -10.67 6.47
N ILE A 186 2.84 -10.67 5.42
CA ILE A 186 4.24 -10.22 5.49
C ILE A 186 4.57 -9.28 4.35
N SER A 187 5.55 -8.42 4.60
CA SER A 187 6.31 -7.72 3.57
C SER A 187 7.75 -8.24 3.59
N THR A 188 8.29 -8.60 2.44
CA THR A 188 9.71 -8.97 2.30
C THR A 188 10.47 -7.81 1.68
N VAL A 189 11.61 -7.47 2.26
CA VAL A 189 12.43 -6.34 1.83
C VAL A 189 13.90 -6.71 1.88
N ARG A 190 14.66 -6.31 0.86
CA ARG A 190 16.11 -6.60 0.82
C ARG A 190 16.83 -5.89 1.96
N ALA A 191 17.51 -6.67 2.78
CA ALA A 191 18.27 -6.18 3.93
C ALA A 191 19.32 -5.12 3.53
N SER A 192 20.01 -5.35 2.41
CA SER A 192 21.06 -4.47 1.88
C SER A 192 20.59 -3.08 1.47
N THR A 193 19.28 -2.91 1.21
CA THR A 193 18.69 -1.66 0.75
C THR A 193 17.69 -1.05 1.73
N PHE A 194 17.46 -1.68 2.88
CA PHE A 194 16.43 -1.25 3.83
C PHE A 194 16.63 0.20 4.32
N ALA A 195 17.89 0.59 4.51
CA ALA A 195 18.28 1.91 5.02
C ALA A 195 18.54 2.96 3.94
N THR A 196 18.36 2.65 2.66
CA THR A 196 18.85 3.51 1.56
C THR A 196 17.92 3.62 0.35
N SER A 197 16.90 2.77 0.27
CA SER A 197 16.02 2.67 -0.89
C SER A 197 14.57 2.99 -0.52
N PRO A 198 13.75 3.48 -1.46
CA PRO A 198 12.31 3.62 -1.26
C PRO A 198 11.55 2.29 -1.29
N VAL A 199 12.21 1.18 -1.66
CA VAL A 199 11.58 -0.15 -1.78
C VAL A 199 10.87 -0.60 -0.49
N PRO A 200 11.45 -0.51 0.72
CA PRO A 200 10.73 -0.90 1.93
C PRO A 200 9.43 -0.11 2.13
N SER A 201 9.47 1.20 1.90
CA SER A 201 8.29 2.05 1.96
C SER A 201 7.26 1.66 0.91
N HIS A 202 7.69 1.29 -0.30
CA HIS A 202 6.83 0.81 -1.38
C HIS A 202 6.12 -0.51 -1.01
N GLU A 203 6.85 -1.49 -0.47
CA GLU A 203 6.24 -2.76 -0.04
C GLU A 203 5.26 -2.56 1.13
N LEU A 204 5.56 -1.63 2.03
CA LEU A 204 4.59 -1.22 3.06
C LEU A 204 3.36 -0.53 2.45
N GLY A 205 3.50 0.16 1.31
CA GLY A 205 2.36 0.70 0.58
C GLY A 205 1.41 -0.41 0.14
N HIS A 206 1.95 -1.50 -0.40
CA HIS A 206 1.17 -2.69 -0.74
C HIS A 206 0.54 -3.38 0.47
N PHE A 207 1.27 -3.45 1.60
CA PHE A 207 0.73 -3.95 2.87
C PHE A 207 -0.48 -3.11 3.31
N LEU A 208 -0.40 -1.79 3.11
CA LEU A 208 -1.45 -0.82 3.39
C LEU A 208 -2.55 -0.75 2.32
N GLY A 209 -2.54 -1.65 1.34
CA GLY A 209 -3.58 -1.72 0.31
C GLY A 209 -3.43 -0.70 -0.82
N LEU A 210 -2.23 -0.22 -1.10
CA LEU A 210 -1.95 0.57 -2.30
C LEU A 210 -1.49 -0.34 -3.44
N TYR A 211 -2.05 -0.14 -4.64
CA TYR A 211 -1.62 -0.86 -5.84
C TYR A 211 -0.50 -0.11 -6.57
N HIS A 212 0.21 -0.79 -7.47
CA HIS A 212 1.04 -0.08 -8.44
C HIS A 212 0.18 0.89 -9.25
N THR A 213 0.71 2.08 -9.56
CA THR A 213 0.01 3.09 -10.37
C THR A 213 -0.46 2.57 -11.72
N HIS A 214 0.23 1.56 -12.26
CA HIS A 214 -0.10 0.88 -13.51
C HIS A 214 -0.73 -0.51 -13.30
N GLN A 215 -1.17 -0.90 -12.12
CA GLN A 215 -1.52 -2.31 -11.82
C GLN A 215 -2.61 -2.88 -12.76
N PHE A 216 -3.61 -2.06 -13.10
CA PHE A 216 -4.79 -2.44 -13.89
C PHE A 216 -4.96 -1.56 -15.13
N TYR A 217 -3.86 -1.07 -15.70
CA TYR A 217 -3.87 -0.11 -16.82
C TYR A 217 -4.55 -0.62 -18.10
N ASP A 218 -4.56 -1.95 -18.32
CA ASP A 218 -5.01 -2.62 -19.54
C ASP A 218 -6.47 -3.12 -19.48
N ASP A 219 -7.11 -3.06 -18.31
CA ASP A 219 -8.50 -3.42 -18.12
C ASP A 219 -9.33 -2.19 -17.69
N PRO A 220 -9.79 -1.36 -18.65
CA PRO A 220 -10.58 -0.17 -18.36
C PRO A 220 -11.99 -0.49 -17.83
N ASN A 221 -12.39 -1.76 -17.84
CA ASN A 221 -13.63 -2.25 -17.23
C ASN A 221 -13.36 -3.09 -15.97
N SER A 222 -12.11 -3.11 -15.48
CA SER A 222 -11.79 -3.71 -14.21
C SER A 222 -12.49 -2.90 -13.13
N ASP A 223 -13.58 -3.43 -12.60
CA ASP A 223 -14.20 -2.95 -11.36
C ASP A 223 -13.34 -3.37 -10.17
N SER A 224 -12.02 -3.16 -10.25
CA SER A 224 -10.99 -3.65 -9.34
C SER A 224 -10.98 -5.15 -9.08
N ASP A 225 -9.82 -5.69 -8.69
CA ASP A 225 -9.73 -7.06 -8.17
C ASP A 225 -10.58 -7.27 -6.88
N LEU A 226 -11.28 -6.24 -6.38
CA LEU A 226 -12.26 -6.35 -5.29
C LEU A 226 -13.43 -7.27 -5.65
N ALA A 227 -13.77 -7.44 -6.94
CA ALA A 227 -14.72 -8.48 -7.35
C ALA A 227 -14.24 -9.91 -7.02
N ARG A 228 -12.93 -10.10 -6.82
CA ARG A 228 -12.31 -11.37 -6.37
C ARG A 228 -12.09 -11.41 -4.86
N ALA A 229 -12.25 -10.29 -4.16
CA ALA A 229 -12.24 -10.24 -2.71
C ALA A 229 -13.62 -10.69 -2.19
N PHE A 230 -13.82 -12.02 -2.12
CA PHE A 230 -15.09 -12.70 -1.80
C PHE A 230 -15.81 -12.29 -0.49
N ILE A 231 -15.25 -11.38 0.31
CA ILE A 231 -15.79 -10.89 1.59
C ILE A 231 -15.86 -9.35 1.65
N TRP A 232 -15.14 -8.62 0.81
CA TRP A 232 -14.78 -7.20 1.04
C TRP A 232 -15.65 -6.17 0.32
N THR A 233 -16.73 -6.59 -0.32
CA THR A 233 -17.51 -5.75 -1.24
C THR A 233 -18.77 -5.13 -0.64
N GLN A 234 -19.08 -5.32 0.64
CA GLN A 234 -20.28 -4.70 1.23
C GLN A 234 -20.04 -3.28 1.76
N ASP A 235 -18.82 -2.96 2.18
CA ASP A 235 -18.46 -1.65 2.75
C ASP A 235 -17.41 -0.90 1.91
N TRP A 236 -16.91 -1.50 0.82
CA TRP A 236 -16.08 -0.77 -0.14
C TRP A 236 -16.97 0.12 -1.00
N LEU A 237 -16.83 1.42 -0.83
CA LEU A 237 -17.51 2.38 -1.67
C LEU A 237 -16.83 2.43 -3.03
N THR A 238 -17.54 1.98 -4.06
CA THR A 238 -17.13 2.23 -5.45
C THR A 238 -17.10 3.74 -5.67
N PRO A 239 -15.93 4.34 -5.96
CA PRO A 239 -15.87 5.77 -6.25
C PRO A 239 -16.82 6.11 -7.40
N THR A 240 -17.54 7.22 -7.29
CA THR A 240 -18.55 7.62 -8.28
C THR A 240 -17.97 8.12 -9.61
N GLU A 241 -16.65 8.25 -9.71
CA GLU A 241 -15.93 8.77 -10.87
C GLU A 241 -15.20 7.66 -11.66
N GLN A 242 -15.07 7.83 -12.99
CA GLN A 242 -14.38 6.90 -13.91
C GLN A 242 -12.89 6.70 -13.61
N CYS A 243 -12.35 7.36 -12.59
CA CYS A 243 -10.96 7.29 -12.16
C CYS A 243 -10.52 5.89 -11.71
N TYR A 244 -11.41 4.92 -11.54
CA TYR A 244 -11.01 3.51 -11.39
C TYR A 244 -10.20 2.98 -12.59
N SER A 245 -10.26 3.66 -13.74
CA SER A 245 -9.46 3.34 -14.92
C SER A 245 -8.02 3.88 -14.89
N THR A 246 -7.54 4.48 -13.80
CA THR A 246 -6.15 4.98 -13.70
C THR A 246 -5.12 3.89 -13.45
N GLY A 247 -5.56 2.67 -13.11
CA GLY A 247 -4.70 1.51 -12.89
C GLY A 247 -4.52 1.15 -11.40
N ASP A 248 -4.71 2.08 -10.46
CA ASP A 248 -4.60 1.85 -9.01
C ASP A 248 -5.87 2.18 -8.21
N PHE A 249 -6.93 2.64 -8.89
CA PHE A 249 -8.23 3.05 -8.32
C PHE A 249 -8.17 4.32 -7.45
N ILE A 250 -7.24 5.23 -7.77
CA ILE A 250 -7.07 6.50 -7.07
C ILE A 250 -7.23 7.65 -8.07
N CYS A 251 -8.01 8.67 -7.71
CA CYS A 251 -8.36 9.76 -8.63
C CYS A 251 -7.22 10.77 -8.81
N SER A 252 -6.44 11.04 -7.76
CA SER A 252 -5.31 11.97 -7.83
C SER A 252 -4.08 11.41 -8.55
N THR A 253 -4.05 10.11 -8.90
CA THR A 253 -2.92 9.51 -9.62
C THR A 253 -3.14 9.64 -11.13
N PRO A 254 -2.18 10.22 -11.87
CA PRO A 254 -2.25 10.26 -13.33
C PRO A 254 -2.21 8.84 -13.91
N TYR A 255 -2.90 8.63 -15.04
CA TYR A 255 -2.87 7.37 -15.78
C TYR A 255 -1.42 6.96 -16.11
N ASP A 256 -1.11 5.71 -15.79
CA ASP A 256 0.21 5.12 -15.96
C ASP A 256 0.07 3.74 -16.64
N CYS A 257 0.53 3.62 -17.89
CA CYS A 257 0.66 2.34 -18.59
C CYS A 257 2.08 1.78 -18.52
N TYR A 258 2.92 2.36 -17.66
CA TYR A 258 4.32 2.05 -17.45
C TYR A 258 5.12 2.03 -18.75
N ILE A 259 5.43 0.84 -19.30
CA ILE A 259 6.14 0.67 -20.58
C ILE A 259 5.24 0.07 -21.68
N TRP A 260 4.00 -0.27 -21.36
CA TRP A 260 3.06 -0.98 -22.24
C TRP A 260 2.03 -0.05 -22.90
N CYS A 261 2.37 1.21 -23.06
CA CYS A 261 1.46 2.24 -23.58
C CYS A 261 1.14 2.10 -25.08
N GLU A 262 1.94 1.36 -25.85
CA GLU A 262 1.84 1.34 -27.31
C GLU A 262 0.50 0.77 -27.80
N GLU A 263 0.02 -0.29 -27.15
CA GLU A 263 -1.24 -0.94 -27.53
C GLU A 263 -2.47 -0.08 -27.21
N ILE A 264 -2.36 0.78 -26.18
CA ILE A 264 -3.49 1.56 -25.67
C ILE A 264 -3.50 2.98 -26.22
N LEU A 265 -2.34 3.63 -26.30
CA LEU A 265 -2.20 5.03 -26.69
C LEU A 265 -1.65 5.22 -28.12
N GLY A 266 -1.13 4.16 -28.76
CA GLY A 266 -0.52 4.25 -30.08
C GLY A 266 0.79 5.07 -30.11
N CYS A 267 1.40 5.25 -28.94
CA CYS A 267 2.68 5.93 -28.74
C CYS A 267 3.46 5.19 -27.66
N THR A 268 4.78 5.31 -27.69
CA THR A 268 5.60 4.67 -26.67
C THR A 268 5.63 5.52 -25.40
N ALA A 269 5.59 4.85 -24.25
CA ALA A 269 5.49 5.51 -22.96
C ALA A 269 6.59 6.57 -22.77
N ASN A 270 6.23 7.71 -22.19
CA ASN A 270 7.17 8.71 -21.67
C ASN A 270 7.94 8.24 -20.41
N ALA A 271 8.32 6.97 -20.38
CA ALA A 271 9.38 6.47 -19.51
C ALA A 271 10.71 6.74 -20.24
N TYR A 272 11.76 7.21 -19.56
CA TYR A 272 13.00 7.61 -20.22
C TYR A 272 13.56 6.50 -21.14
N GLU A 273 14.25 6.89 -22.22
CA GLU A 273 15.03 5.97 -23.07
C GLU A 273 16.04 5.12 -22.26
N SER A 274 16.43 5.56 -21.06
CA SER A 274 17.35 4.83 -20.15
C SER A 274 16.69 3.78 -19.27
N ASP A 275 15.36 3.82 -19.09
CA ASP A 275 14.64 2.99 -18.10
C ASP A 275 14.07 1.71 -18.73
N ARG A 276 14.42 1.43 -20.00
CA ARG A 276 14.19 0.18 -20.71
C ARG A 276 15.50 -0.53 -21.06
N PRO A 277 16.43 -0.74 -20.12
CA PRO A 277 17.75 -1.28 -20.43
C PRO A 277 17.69 -2.64 -21.15
N ASP A 278 16.61 -3.39 -20.94
CA ASP A 278 16.41 -4.74 -21.47
C ASP A 278 15.34 -4.83 -22.59
N GLN A 279 14.87 -3.69 -23.13
CA GLN A 279 13.92 -3.69 -24.25
C GLN A 279 14.49 -2.99 -25.48
N GLU A 280 14.22 -3.57 -26.64
CA GLU A 280 14.53 -2.94 -27.92
C GLU A 280 13.83 -1.58 -28.04
N PRO A 281 14.48 -0.58 -28.67
CA PRO A 281 13.86 0.72 -28.90
C PRO A 281 12.52 0.57 -29.62
N SER A 282 11.50 1.27 -29.14
CA SER A 282 10.18 1.26 -29.76
C SER A 282 10.21 1.85 -31.17
N GLU A 283 9.42 1.27 -32.08
CA GLU A 283 9.14 1.84 -33.41
C GLU A 283 8.12 3.00 -33.35
N PHE A 284 7.42 3.16 -32.22
CA PHE A 284 6.45 4.23 -32.00
C PHE A 284 7.13 5.51 -31.54
N ALA A 285 6.57 6.65 -31.95
CA ALA A 285 6.97 7.93 -31.38
C ALA A 285 6.62 7.99 -29.88
N ASN A 286 7.45 8.70 -29.10
CA ASN A 286 7.14 9.00 -27.71
C ASN A 286 5.79 9.73 -27.60
N CYS A 287 5.00 9.37 -26.61
CA CYS A 287 3.78 10.09 -26.27
C CYS A 287 4.08 11.57 -25.98
N THR A 288 3.14 12.48 -26.22
CA THR A 288 3.25 13.84 -25.65
C THR A 288 2.91 13.82 -24.16
N ILE A 289 3.24 14.89 -23.43
CA ILE A 289 2.86 15.03 -22.01
C ILE A 289 1.33 14.98 -21.86
N GLU A 290 0.59 15.50 -22.83
CA GLU A 290 -0.88 15.44 -22.84
C GLU A 290 -1.42 14.03 -23.08
N GLN A 291 -0.63 13.15 -23.71
CA GLN A 291 -1.02 11.75 -23.97
C GLN A 291 -0.63 10.82 -22.82
N HIS A 292 0.52 11.03 -22.20
CA HIS A 292 1.02 10.21 -21.10
C HIS A 292 2.00 11.00 -20.22
N ASN A 293 1.60 11.27 -18.98
CA ASN A 293 2.41 11.99 -17.98
C ASN A 293 2.23 11.37 -16.59
N PRO A 294 2.76 10.14 -16.38
CA PRO A 294 2.68 9.47 -15.10
C PRO A 294 3.54 10.19 -14.06
N SER A 295 3.19 10.06 -12.79
CA SER A 295 4.05 10.56 -11.72
C SER A 295 5.28 9.66 -11.55
N ARG A 296 6.47 10.24 -11.76
CA ARG A 296 7.76 9.54 -11.64
C ARG A 296 8.27 9.47 -10.20
N THR A 297 7.72 10.32 -9.33
CA THR A 297 8.06 10.40 -7.90
C THR A 297 7.09 9.60 -7.04
N ASN A 298 5.93 9.21 -7.57
CA ASN A 298 4.96 8.42 -6.81
C ASN A 298 5.59 7.11 -6.35
N LEU A 299 5.53 6.86 -5.05
CA LEU A 299 6.10 5.72 -4.38
C LEU A 299 5.62 4.42 -4.99
N MET A 300 4.34 4.35 -5.38
CA MET A 300 3.71 3.14 -5.93
C MET A 300 3.94 2.96 -7.43
N SER A 301 4.72 3.83 -8.05
CA SER A 301 5.22 3.58 -9.41
C SER A 301 6.36 2.55 -9.42
N ARG A 302 6.85 2.19 -10.61
CA ARG A 302 8.08 1.40 -10.79
C ARG A 302 9.27 2.26 -11.23
N TYR A 303 9.13 3.59 -11.20
CA TYR A 303 10.20 4.50 -11.57
C TYR A 303 11.27 4.59 -10.47
N SER A 304 12.46 5.11 -10.80
CA SER A 304 13.59 5.18 -9.87
C SER A 304 13.46 6.30 -8.84
N ASP A 305 12.75 7.39 -9.15
CA ASP A 305 12.68 8.63 -8.36
C ASP A 305 11.62 8.61 -7.23
N ARG A 306 11.16 7.41 -6.85
CA ARG A 306 10.09 7.16 -5.85
C ARG A 306 10.40 7.81 -4.50
N SER A 307 9.50 8.67 -4.05
CA SER A 307 9.72 9.47 -2.83
C SER A 307 8.45 9.93 -2.11
N GLU A 308 7.26 9.80 -2.71
CA GLU A 308 6.02 10.35 -2.13
C GLU A 308 4.78 9.54 -2.48
N ILE A 309 3.76 9.55 -1.63
CA ILE A 309 2.40 9.12 -2.01
C ILE A 309 1.50 10.36 -2.18
N THR A 310 0.34 10.22 -2.82
CA THR A 310 -0.66 11.30 -2.91
C THR A 310 -1.52 11.38 -1.63
N PRO A 311 -2.23 12.50 -1.39
CA PRO A 311 -3.22 12.58 -0.30
C PRO A 311 -4.25 11.45 -0.33
N ASP A 312 -4.80 11.10 -1.49
CA ASP A 312 -5.77 10.01 -1.62
C ASP A 312 -5.13 8.63 -1.35
N GLN A 313 -3.87 8.41 -1.75
CA GLN A 313 -3.12 7.21 -1.37
C GLN A 313 -2.96 7.15 0.16
N GLY A 314 -2.66 8.27 0.81
CA GLY A 314 -2.67 8.37 2.27
C GLY A 314 -4.03 8.03 2.87
N ALA A 315 -5.12 8.58 2.33
CA ALA A 315 -6.49 8.30 2.77
C ALA A 315 -6.86 6.81 2.63
N ARG A 316 -6.48 6.19 1.51
CA ARG A 316 -6.68 4.75 1.29
C ARG A 316 -5.88 3.89 2.27
N ALA A 317 -4.63 4.26 2.55
CA ALA A 317 -3.83 3.59 3.56
C ALA A 317 -4.46 3.68 4.95
N ARG A 318 -4.99 4.86 5.33
CA ARG A 318 -5.71 5.05 6.60
C ARG A 318 -6.97 4.20 6.69
N TYR A 319 -7.80 4.19 5.64
CA TYR A 319 -8.98 3.30 5.54
C TYR A 319 -8.60 1.85 5.87
N PHE A 320 -7.52 1.38 5.25
CA PHE A 320 -7.07 0.01 5.42
C PHE A 320 -6.57 -0.30 6.83
N ILE A 321 -5.83 0.63 7.45
CA ILE A 321 -5.39 0.50 8.84
C ILE A 321 -6.61 0.33 9.75
N GLU A 322 -7.59 1.22 9.66
CA GLU A 322 -8.81 1.11 10.48
C GLU A 322 -9.55 -0.19 10.23
N PHE A 323 -9.62 -0.61 8.97
CA PHE A 323 -10.24 -1.89 8.63
C PHE A 323 -9.57 -3.04 9.39
N MET A 324 -8.24 -3.13 9.36
CA MET A 324 -7.50 -4.21 10.04
C MET A 324 -7.51 -4.09 11.56
N VAL A 325 -7.68 -2.89 12.11
CA VAL A 325 -7.84 -2.67 13.55
C VAL A 325 -9.20 -3.16 14.02
N VAL A 326 -10.26 -2.97 13.23
CA VAL A 326 -11.63 -3.32 13.63
C VAL A 326 -11.98 -4.78 13.28
N ASN A 327 -11.31 -5.39 12.31
CA ASN A 327 -11.65 -6.71 11.79
C ASN A 327 -10.54 -7.75 12.00
N GLU A 328 -10.84 -8.80 12.77
CA GLU A 328 -9.97 -9.98 12.89
C GLU A 328 -10.05 -10.84 11.61
N ARG A 329 -8.89 -11.16 11.02
CA ARG A 329 -8.74 -11.93 9.77
C ARG A 329 -7.91 -13.18 9.99
N ASN A 330 -8.57 -14.31 10.26
CA ASN A 330 -7.89 -15.57 10.58
C ASN A 330 -6.87 -15.39 11.71
N GLY A 331 -7.25 -14.70 12.79
CA GLY A 331 -6.35 -14.36 13.89
C GLY A 331 -5.47 -13.12 13.69
N ASN A 332 -5.47 -12.50 12.50
CA ASN A 332 -4.72 -11.26 12.23
C ASN A 332 -5.56 -10.02 12.49
N GLN A 333 -5.08 -9.12 13.36
CA GLN A 333 -5.78 -7.88 13.68
C GLN A 333 -4.74 -6.86 14.13
N LEU A 334 -4.56 -5.77 13.38
CA LEU A 334 -3.57 -4.75 13.75
C LEU A 334 -3.96 -4.09 15.07
N VAL A 335 -2.96 -3.86 15.93
CA VAL A 335 -3.14 -3.16 17.20
C VAL A 335 -2.37 -1.85 17.14
N LEU A 336 -3.08 -0.74 17.35
CA LEU A 336 -2.48 0.58 17.45
C LEU A 336 -1.73 0.71 18.77
N VAL A 337 -0.56 1.35 18.74
CA VAL A 337 0.24 1.64 19.94
C VAL A 337 0.17 3.13 20.28
N GLU A 338 0.23 3.43 21.59
CA GLU A 338 0.15 4.80 22.13
C GLU A 338 1.49 5.54 22.13
#